data_AF-A0A6I9UTH7-F1
#
_entry.id   AF-A0A6I9UTH7-F1
#
_cell.length_a   1.000
_cell.length_b   1.000
_cell.length_c   1.000
_cell.angle_alpha   90.00
_cell.angle_beta   90.00
_cell.angle_gamma   90.00
#
_symmetry.space_group_name_H-M   'P 1'
#
loop_
_entity.id
_entity.type
_entity.pdbx_description
1 polymer ?
#
loop_
_entity_poly.entity_id
_entity_poly.type
_entity_poly.pdbx_seq_one_letter_code
_entity_poly.pdbx_strand_id
1 'polypeptide(L)'
;MFRRQSRLRREFLLRKSERTRFEKTIAKKESSYAENFKLKCNPSHNNFDVDEVDDEYKYGNSCTPKIMITTSHNPSARLKMFVKELRLIFPNAQRMNRGKNDLKQLVKLCCSNDVTDIIIVHEHRGIPDNIVISHLPNGPTAFFNISSVVMRHDVPFIGKMSEQSPHLIFHNFKTRIGQRAVNILKHLFPKPKGDSKRVITFANHDDFVSFRHHLYKYENKELELIEIGPRFQLKLYQIKLGILDEIQASDTEWVLRPYMNTSIKNRVLSLENGWDQNGS
;
A
#
# COMPACT_ATOMS: atom_id res chain seq x y z
N MET A 1 -11.64 -17.64 -18.59
CA MET A 1 -11.22 -16.60 -17.63
C MET A 1 -9.96 -15.85 -18.05
N PHE A 2 -8.81 -16.52 -18.21
CA PHE A 2 -7.52 -15.85 -18.51
C PHE A 2 -7.49 -14.99 -19.78
N ARG A 3 -8.05 -15.48 -20.90
CA ARG A 3 -8.17 -14.67 -22.14
C ARG A 3 -8.93 -13.35 -21.93
N ARG A 4 -9.96 -13.37 -21.07
CA ARG A 4 -10.73 -12.17 -20.70
C ARG A 4 -9.87 -11.20 -19.88
N GLN A 5 -9.12 -11.69 -18.90
CA GLN A 5 -8.23 -10.86 -18.07
C GLN A 5 -7.12 -10.20 -18.90
N SER A 6 -6.47 -10.95 -19.79
CA SER A 6 -5.46 -10.40 -20.71
C SER A 6 -6.06 -9.35 -21.66
N ARG A 7 -7.29 -9.56 -22.16
CA ARG A 7 -8.00 -8.58 -22.97
C ARG A 7 -8.30 -7.29 -22.18
N LEU A 8 -8.88 -7.43 -20.98
CA LEU A 8 -9.18 -6.29 -20.11
C LEU A 8 -7.92 -5.48 -19.76
N ARG A 9 -6.78 -6.15 -19.54
CA ARG A 9 -5.50 -5.47 -19.31
C ARG A 9 -5.05 -4.67 -20.53
N ARG A 10 -5.15 -5.27 -21.73
CA ARG A 10 -4.78 -4.60 -22.98
C ARG A 10 -5.65 -3.38 -23.23
N GLU A 11 -6.96 -3.49 -23.03
CA GLU A 11 -7.91 -2.38 -23.13
C GLU A 11 -7.59 -1.27 -22.12
N PHE A 12 -7.27 -1.63 -20.87
CA PHE A 12 -6.87 -0.67 -19.84
C PHE A 12 -5.60 0.10 -20.22
N LEU A 13 -4.55 -0.60 -20.66
CA LEU A 13 -3.29 0.03 -21.08
C LEU A 13 -3.48 0.95 -22.29
N LEU A 14 -4.32 0.56 -23.26
CA LEU A 14 -4.67 1.39 -24.41
C LEU A 14 -5.36 2.69 -23.95
N ARG A 15 -6.41 2.59 -23.13
CA ARG A 15 -7.13 3.77 -22.58
C ARG A 15 -6.20 4.69 -21.81
N LYS A 16 -5.33 4.13 -20.96
CA LYS A 16 -4.32 4.88 -20.20
C LYS A 16 -3.37 5.65 -21.14
N SER A 17 -2.92 5.00 -22.21
CA SER A 17 -2.03 5.61 -23.19
C SER A 17 -2.68 6.76 -23.99
N GLU A 18 -3.94 6.58 -24.40
CA GLU A 18 -4.73 7.59 -25.11
C GLU A 18 -4.95 8.82 -24.23
N ARG A 19 -5.28 8.58 -22.95
CA ARG A 19 -5.45 9.63 -21.96
C ARG A 19 -4.17 10.43 -21.74
N THR A 20 -3.02 9.77 -21.56
CA THR A 20 -1.74 10.48 -21.42
C THR A 20 -1.41 11.32 -22.66
N ARG A 21 -1.77 10.87 -23.88
CA ARG A 21 -1.61 11.68 -25.10
C ARG A 21 -2.55 12.89 -25.11
N PHE A 22 -3.79 12.70 -24.67
CA PHE A 22 -4.79 13.77 -24.58
C PHE A 22 -4.38 14.84 -23.56
N GLU A 23 -3.98 14.44 -22.35
CA GLU A 23 -3.47 15.34 -21.30
C GLU A 23 -2.25 16.14 -21.77
N LYS A 24 -1.30 15.50 -22.46
CA LYS A 24 -0.16 16.20 -23.08
C LYS A 24 -0.59 17.21 -24.14
N THR A 25 -1.66 16.93 -24.87
CA THR A 25 -2.19 17.82 -25.91
C THR A 25 -2.89 19.03 -25.27
N ILE A 26 -3.67 18.82 -24.21
CA ILE A 26 -4.28 19.88 -23.42
C ILE A 26 -3.20 20.78 -22.81
N ALA A 27 -2.22 20.20 -22.11
CA ALA A 27 -1.15 20.96 -21.46
C ALA A 27 -0.34 21.82 -22.45
N LYS A 28 -0.09 21.30 -23.67
CA LYS A 28 0.53 22.08 -24.75
C LYS A 28 -0.34 23.24 -25.21
N LYS A 29 -1.66 23.02 -25.37
CA LYS A 29 -2.60 24.10 -25.71
C LYS A 29 -2.64 25.14 -24.61
N GLU A 30 -2.79 24.75 -23.36
CA GLU A 30 -2.79 25.67 -22.21
C GLU A 30 -1.51 26.50 -22.12
N SER A 31 -0.35 25.89 -22.35
CA SER A 31 0.94 26.61 -22.40
C SER A 31 0.97 27.63 -23.53
N SER A 32 0.48 27.28 -24.73
CA SER A 32 0.39 28.21 -25.85
C SER A 32 -0.64 29.34 -25.61
N TYR A 33 -1.74 29.08 -24.91
CA TYR A 33 -2.70 30.11 -24.52
C TYR A 33 -2.14 31.01 -23.42
N ALA A 34 -1.37 30.47 -22.46
CA ALA A 34 -0.73 31.23 -21.39
C ALA A 34 0.40 32.15 -21.91
N GLU A 35 1.13 31.75 -22.95
CA GLU A 35 2.10 32.61 -23.63
C GLU A 35 1.42 33.78 -24.37
N ASN A 36 0.19 33.58 -24.86
CA ASN A 36 -0.58 34.60 -25.58
C ASN A 36 -1.41 35.52 -24.67
N PHE A 37 -1.62 35.17 -23.40
CA PHE A 37 -2.45 35.94 -22.45
C PHE A 37 -1.69 36.23 -21.14
N LYS A 38 -0.68 37.11 -21.21
CA LYS A 38 -0.19 37.83 -20.02
C LYS A 38 -1.18 38.93 -19.63
N LEU A 39 -2.29 38.58 -18.99
CA LEU A 39 -3.07 39.51 -18.15
C LEU A 39 -4.08 38.75 -17.26
N LYS A 40 -3.84 38.86 -15.95
CA LYS A 40 -4.76 38.75 -14.79
C LYS A 40 -5.73 37.56 -14.76
N CYS A 41 -5.44 36.61 -13.87
CA CYS A 41 -6.37 36.14 -12.83
C CYS A 41 -5.64 35.26 -11.82
N ASN A 42 -5.89 35.48 -10.52
CA ASN A 42 -5.46 34.58 -9.45
C ASN A 42 -6.22 33.26 -9.59
N PRO A 43 -5.55 32.10 -9.69
CA PRO A 43 -6.27 30.84 -9.72
C PRO A 43 -6.57 30.43 -8.28
N SER A 44 -7.71 30.87 -7.76
CA SER A 44 -8.39 30.16 -6.67
C SER A 44 -9.06 28.92 -7.25
N HIS A 45 -8.25 27.93 -7.64
CA HIS A 45 -8.72 26.59 -7.98
C HIS A 45 -8.30 25.63 -6.88
N ASN A 46 -9.20 25.47 -5.91
CA ASN A 46 -9.28 24.28 -5.09
C ASN A 46 -9.64 23.09 -5.99
N ASN A 47 -8.68 22.56 -6.73
CA ASN A 47 -8.78 21.27 -7.39
C ASN A 47 -8.07 20.23 -6.53
N PHE A 48 -8.64 19.98 -5.35
CA PHE A 48 -8.27 18.85 -4.50
C PHE A 48 -9.30 17.71 -4.58
N ASP A 49 -10.07 17.63 -5.66
CA ASP A 49 -10.68 16.38 -6.08
C ASP A 49 -9.67 15.65 -6.96
N VAL A 50 -8.77 14.94 -6.30
CA VAL A 50 -7.83 14.02 -6.92
C VAL A 50 -8.65 12.99 -7.71
N ASP A 51 -8.79 13.24 -9.00
CA ASP A 51 -8.81 12.22 -10.03
C ASP A 51 -9.55 10.91 -9.65
N GLU A 52 -10.89 10.89 -9.68
CA GLU A 52 -11.68 9.64 -9.88
C GLU A 52 -11.50 9.08 -11.30
N VAL A 53 -10.25 9.10 -11.73
CA VAL A 53 -9.69 8.66 -12.99
C VAL A 53 -9.67 7.15 -12.99
N ASP A 54 -9.83 6.52 -14.15
CA ASP A 54 -9.72 5.07 -14.34
C ASP A 54 -8.41 4.50 -13.74
N ASP A 55 -8.44 4.23 -12.43
CA ASP A 55 -7.37 3.68 -11.63
C ASP A 55 -7.73 2.22 -11.30
N GLU A 56 -6.72 1.39 -11.05
CA GLU A 56 -6.96 -0.04 -10.81
C GLU A 56 -7.86 -0.29 -9.58
N TYR A 57 -7.93 0.69 -8.67
CA TYR A 57 -8.71 0.67 -7.43
C TYR A 57 -10.09 1.35 -7.51
N LYS A 58 -10.58 1.73 -8.70
CA LYS A 58 -11.85 2.48 -8.87
C LYS A 58 -13.05 1.85 -8.13
N TYR A 59 -13.13 0.53 -8.09
CA TYR A 59 -14.21 -0.21 -7.44
C TYR A 59 -13.97 -0.51 -5.94
N GLY A 60 -12.83 -0.09 -5.40
CA GLY A 60 -12.36 -0.46 -4.06
C GLY A 60 -13.28 0.00 -2.91
N ASN A 61 -14.06 1.06 -3.11
CA ASN A 61 -15.04 1.52 -2.11
C ASN A 61 -16.33 0.68 -2.08
N SER A 62 -16.64 -0.02 -3.17
CA SER A 62 -17.90 -0.77 -3.35
C SER A 62 -17.80 -2.25 -2.93
N CYS A 63 -16.60 -2.81 -3.00
CA CYS A 63 -16.35 -4.22 -2.68
C CYS A 63 -15.48 -4.33 -1.43
N THR A 64 -15.79 -5.27 -0.55
CA THR A 64 -14.93 -5.57 0.59
C THR A 64 -13.69 -6.33 0.12
N PRO A 65 -12.47 -5.87 0.47
CA PRO A 65 -11.27 -6.55 0.02
C PRO A 65 -11.19 -7.94 0.64
N LYS A 66 -10.79 -8.92 -0.18
CA LYS A 66 -10.54 -10.30 0.21
C LYS A 66 -9.06 -10.56 0.01
N ILE A 67 -8.33 -10.67 1.12
CA ILE A 67 -6.87 -10.73 1.09
C ILE A 67 -6.41 -12.17 1.32
N MET A 68 -5.48 -12.64 0.50
CA MET A 68 -4.72 -13.86 0.79
C MET A 68 -3.31 -13.51 1.25
N ILE A 69 -2.93 -13.99 2.43
CA ILE A 69 -1.57 -13.85 2.96
C ILE A 69 -0.84 -15.18 2.84
N THR A 70 0.35 -15.15 2.26
CA THR A 70 1.24 -16.30 2.10
C THR A 70 2.67 -15.97 2.49
N THR A 71 3.46 -17.02 2.71
CA THR A 71 4.89 -16.93 3.02
C THR A 71 5.76 -17.26 1.81
N SER A 72 7.07 -17.20 2.02
CA SER A 72 8.06 -17.96 1.24
C SER A 72 7.82 -19.48 1.27
N HIS A 73 8.56 -20.23 0.45
CA HIS A 73 8.40 -21.67 0.24
C HIS A 73 8.57 -22.50 1.53
N ASN A 74 9.66 -22.26 2.26
CA ASN A 74 9.99 -22.93 3.51
C ASN A 74 10.05 -21.90 4.66
N PRO A 75 8.90 -21.56 5.27
CA PRO A 75 8.85 -20.57 6.32
C PRO A 75 9.30 -21.15 7.67
N SER A 76 10.06 -20.36 8.42
CA SER A 76 10.42 -20.60 9.81
C SER A 76 9.19 -20.54 10.72
N ALA A 77 9.33 -21.05 11.94
CA ALA A 77 8.28 -20.94 12.96
C ALA A 77 7.96 -19.46 13.28
N ARG A 78 8.99 -18.61 13.35
CA ARG A 78 8.86 -17.19 13.66
C ARG A 78 8.09 -16.44 12.57
N LEU A 79 8.36 -16.70 11.29
CA LEU A 79 7.58 -16.14 10.19
C LEU A 79 6.13 -16.66 10.18
N LYS A 80 5.90 -17.94 10.50
CA LYS A 80 4.52 -18.46 10.64
C LYS A 80 3.75 -17.72 11.74
N MET A 81 4.40 -17.34 12.83
CA MET A 81 3.81 -16.52 13.90
C MET A 81 3.52 -15.10 13.39
N PHE A 82 4.48 -14.46 12.74
CA PHE A 82 4.29 -13.13 12.15
C PHE A 82 3.15 -13.09 11.14
N VAL A 83 3.00 -14.10 10.27
CA VAL A 83 1.88 -14.19 9.33
C VAL A 83 0.54 -14.35 10.03
N LYS A 84 0.48 -15.03 11.20
CA LYS A 84 -0.74 -15.05 12.02
C LYS A 84 -1.07 -13.67 12.56
N GLU A 85 -0.07 -12.89 12.97
CA GLU A 85 -0.28 -11.50 13.41
C GLU A 85 -0.79 -10.62 12.26
N LEU A 86 -0.17 -10.70 11.07
CA LEU A 86 -0.63 -9.98 9.89
C LEU A 86 -2.06 -10.35 9.51
N ARG A 87 -2.45 -11.62 9.65
CA ARG A 87 -3.86 -12.04 9.45
C ARG A 87 -4.81 -11.31 10.38
N LEU A 88 -4.44 -11.08 11.64
CA LEU A 88 -5.28 -10.34 12.58
C LEU A 88 -5.33 -8.84 12.25
N ILE A 89 -4.28 -8.29 11.62
CA ILE A 89 -4.26 -6.89 11.19
C ILE A 89 -5.35 -6.63 10.16
N PHE A 90 -5.52 -7.52 9.19
CA PHE A 90 -6.51 -7.36 8.12
C PHE A 90 -7.78 -8.19 8.42
N PRO A 91 -8.94 -7.56 8.68
CA PRO A 91 -10.13 -8.27 9.15
C PRO A 91 -10.65 -9.35 8.19
N ASN A 92 -10.46 -9.17 6.87
CA ASN A 92 -10.91 -10.11 5.83
C ASN A 92 -9.79 -10.99 5.27
N ALA A 93 -8.64 -11.06 5.93
CA ALA A 93 -7.50 -11.82 5.42
C ALA A 93 -7.58 -13.30 5.75
N GLN A 94 -7.23 -14.12 4.77
CA GLN A 94 -7.06 -15.55 4.91
C GLN A 94 -5.60 -15.92 4.73
N ARG A 95 -5.08 -16.75 5.65
CA ARG A 95 -3.73 -17.29 5.54
C ARG A 95 -3.76 -18.56 4.71
N MET A 96 -2.94 -18.63 3.66
CA MET A 96 -2.72 -19.85 2.90
C MET A 96 -1.32 -20.40 3.14
N ASN A 97 -1.21 -21.72 3.34
CA ASN A 97 0.08 -22.39 3.41
C ASN A 97 0.71 -22.44 2.01
N ARG A 98 1.99 -22.10 1.91
CA ARG A 98 2.68 -22.07 0.62
C ARG A 98 2.90 -23.47 0.03
N GLY A 99 3.45 -24.38 0.82
CA GLY A 99 3.78 -25.74 0.38
C GLY A 99 4.66 -25.74 -0.88
N LYS A 100 4.40 -26.68 -1.80
CA LYS A 100 5.10 -26.80 -3.08
C LYS A 100 4.50 -25.95 -4.21
N ASN A 101 3.62 -25.00 -3.89
CA ASN A 101 2.88 -24.26 -4.91
C ASN A 101 3.76 -23.16 -5.55
N ASP A 102 3.88 -23.22 -6.87
CA ASP A 102 4.50 -22.19 -7.68
C ASP A 102 3.76 -20.86 -7.58
N LEU A 103 4.48 -19.74 -7.76
CA LEU A 103 3.88 -18.40 -7.75
C LEU A 103 2.74 -18.29 -8.76
N LYS A 104 2.92 -18.86 -9.97
CA LYS A 104 1.92 -18.82 -11.04
C LYS A 104 0.63 -19.53 -10.66
N GLN A 105 0.75 -20.73 -10.07
CA GLN A 105 -0.40 -21.51 -9.63
C GLN A 105 -1.14 -20.80 -8.50
N LEU A 106 -0.41 -20.20 -7.57
CA LEU A 106 -0.98 -19.41 -6.48
C LEU A 106 -1.79 -18.23 -7.01
N VAL A 107 -1.22 -17.43 -7.91
CA VAL A 107 -1.93 -16.29 -8.51
C VAL A 107 -3.19 -16.77 -9.26
N LYS A 108 -3.10 -17.86 -10.03
CA LYS A 108 -4.26 -18.44 -10.72
C LYS A 108 -5.36 -18.89 -9.75
N LEU A 109 -4.99 -19.49 -8.62
CA LEU A 109 -5.92 -19.90 -7.56
C LEU A 109 -6.61 -18.68 -6.94
N CYS A 110 -5.85 -17.64 -6.62
CA CYS A 110 -6.38 -16.38 -6.09
C CYS A 110 -7.37 -15.72 -7.05
N CYS A 111 -7.01 -15.62 -8.33
CA CYS A 111 -7.87 -15.08 -9.36
C CYS A 111 -9.16 -15.89 -9.53
N SER A 112 -9.09 -17.22 -9.39
CA SER A 112 -10.28 -18.08 -9.49
C SER A 112 -11.20 -17.97 -8.27
N ASN A 113 -10.67 -17.53 -7.13
CA ASN A 113 -11.38 -17.34 -5.87
C ASN A 113 -11.79 -15.88 -5.62
N ASP A 114 -11.68 -15.02 -6.64
CA ASP A 114 -11.97 -13.58 -6.61
C ASP A 114 -11.30 -12.87 -5.42
N VAL A 115 -10.03 -13.21 -5.16
CA VAL A 115 -9.19 -12.53 -4.17
C VAL A 115 -8.77 -11.17 -4.74
N THR A 116 -8.89 -10.11 -3.95
CA THR A 116 -8.53 -8.74 -4.37
C THR A 116 -7.03 -8.52 -4.28
N ASP A 117 -6.39 -9.02 -3.22
CA ASP A 117 -4.97 -8.77 -2.98
C ASP A 117 -4.26 -10.01 -2.45
N ILE A 118 -3.04 -10.23 -2.95
CA ILE A 118 -2.11 -11.21 -2.40
C ILE A 118 -1.01 -10.47 -1.66
N ILE A 119 -0.75 -10.91 -0.44
CA ILE A 119 0.40 -10.48 0.36
C ILE A 119 1.36 -11.65 0.49
N ILE A 120 2.61 -11.47 0.05
CA ILE A 120 3.70 -12.42 0.25
C ILE A 120 4.69 -11.85 1.24
N VAL A 121 5.03 -12.63 2.26
CA VAL A 121 6.02 -12.26 3.27
C VAL A 121 7.25 -13.13 3.15
N HIS A 122 8.40 -12.49 3.10
CA HIS A 122 9.72 -13.11 3.10
C HIS A 122 10.44 -12.83 4.42
N GLU A 123 11.39 -13.68 4.74
CA GLU A 123 12.21 -13.57 5.94
C GLU A 123 13.67 -13.85 5.63
N HIS A 124 14.53 -13.38 6.52
CA HIS A 124 15.92 -13.78 6.63
C HIS A 124 16.17 -14.37 8.02
N ARG A 125 16.50 -15.66 8.08
CA ARG A 125 16.84 -16.38 9.33
C ARG A 125 15.83 -16.19 10.48
N GLY A 126 14.53 -16.22 10.18
CA GLY A 126 13.47 -16.05 11.18
C GLY A 126 12.97 -14.61 11.35
N ILE A 127 13.70 -13.62 10.85
CA ILE A 127 13.31 -12.21 10.93
C ILE A 127 12.61 -11.83 9.63
N PRO A 128 11.34 -11.37 9.67
CA PRO A 128 10.64 -10.92 8.46
C PRO A 128 11.35 -9.69 7.87
N ASP A 129 11.63 -9.74 6.58
CA ASP A 129 12.49 -8.76 5.88
C ASP A 129 11.75 -8.07 4.74
N ASN A 130 10.93 -8.79 3.96
CA ASN A 130 10.23 -8.18 2.83
C ASN A 130 8.74 -8.55 2.81
N ILE A 131 7.92 -7.60 2.42
CA ILE A 131 6.49 -7.79 2.16
C ILE A 131 6.15 -7.27 0.76
N VAL A 132 5.48 -8.13 0.01
CA VAL A 132 5.07 -7.85 -1.37
C VAL A 132 3.56 -7.87 -1.42
N ILE A 133 2.98 -6.77 -1.84
CA ILE A 133 1.53 -6.59 -1.95
C ILE A 133 1.20 -6.47 -3.44
N SER A 134 0.39 -7.38 -3.95
CA SER A 134 -0.02 -7.41 -5.34
C SER A 134 -1.53 -7.39 -5.45
N HIS A 135 -2.05 -6.38 -6.15
CA HIS A 135 -3.47 -6.24 -6.41
C HIS A 135 -3.87 -7.05 -7.64
N LEU A 136 -4.91 -7.86 -7.51
CA LEU A 136 -5.45 -8.72 -8.54
C LEU A 136 -6.76 -8.14 -9.10
N PRO A 137 -7.12 -8.45 -10.35
CA PRO A 137 -6.45 -9.37 -11.28
C PRO A 137 -5.33 -8.74 -12.12
N ASN A 138 -5.33 -7.41 -12.31
CA ASN A 138 -4.39 -6.70 -13.19
C ASN A 138 -3.79 -5.45 -12.51
N GLY A 139 -3.71 -5.46 -11.19
CA GLY A 139 -3.28 -4.31 -10.40
C GLY A 139 -1.76 -4.18 -10.28
N PRO A 140 -1.31 -3.12 -9.59
CA PRO A 140 0.11 -2.93 -9.29
C PRO A 140 0.60 -3.92 -8.23
N THR A 141 1.91 -4.13 -8.23
CA THR A 141 2.62 -4.81 -7.15
C THR A 141 3.59 -3.83 -6.49
N ALA A 142 3.40 -3.61 -5.20
CA ALA A 142 4.29 -2.81 -4.38
C ALA A 142 5.16 -3.71 -3.52
N PHE A 143 6.45 -3.38 -3.48
CA PHE A 143 7.43 -4.09 -2.70
C PHE A 143 7.97 -3.19 -1.60
N PHE A 144 7.89 -3.71 -0.36
CA PHE A 144 8.38 -3.02 0.83
C PHE A 144 9.38 -3.89 1.56
N ASN A 145 10.45 -3.27 2.01
CA ASN A 145 11.33 -3.85 3.04
C ASN A 145 10.73 -3.54 4.40
N ILE A 146 10.83 -4.50 5.31
CA ILE A 146 10.38 -4.41 6.68
C ILE A 146 11.63 -4.31 7.57
N SER A 147 11.71 -3.28 8.38
CA SER A 147 12.75 -3.10 9.39
C SER A 147 12.17 -2.94 10.78
N SER A 148 13.01 -3.15 11.80
CA SER A 148 12.67 -2.88 13.20
C SER A 148 11.40 -3.62 13.67
N VAL A 149 11.30 -4.91 13.34
CA VAL A 149 10.11 -5.72 13.63
C VAL A 149 10.09 -6.18 15.07
N VAL A 150 9.08 -5.72 15.82
CA VAL A 150 8.71 -6.25 17.12
C VAL A 150 7.38 -6.97 16.95
N MET A 151 7.42 -8.30 17.08
CA MET A 151 6.22 -9.11 16.95
C MET A 151 5.41 -9.05 18.22
N ARG A 152 4.10 -9.21 18.09
CA ARG A 152 3.18 -9.25 19.22
C ARG A 152 3.46 -10.43 20.15
N HIS A 153 3.81 -11.60 19.60
CA HIS A 153 4.09 -12.79 20.42
C HIS A 153 5.34 -12.64 21.31
N ASP A 154 6.24 -11.69 21.00
CA ASP A 154 7.42 -11.44 21.82
C ASP A 154 7.09 -10.60 23.07
N VAL A 155 5.96 -9.89 23.07
CA VAL A 155 5.54 -9.02 24.17
C VAL A 155 4.58 -9.77 25.10
N PRO A 156 4.91 -9.92 26.40
CA PRO A 156 4.05 -10.66 27.32
C PRO A 156 2.78 -9.87 27.67
N PHE A 157 1.74 -10.57 28.12
CA PHE A 157 0.49 -10.00 28.65
C PHE A 157 -0.41 -9.20 27.69
N ILE A 158 -0.36 -9.48 26.38
CA ILE A 158 -1.25 -8.80 25.41
C ILE A 158 -2.60 -9.52 25.27
N GLY A 159 -3.69 -8.81 25.55
CA GLY A 159 -5.08 -9.28 25.39
C GLY A 159 -5.47 -9.58 23.93
N LYS A 160 -6.61 -10.23 23.71
CA LYS A 160 -7.08 -10.61 22.35
C LYS A 160 -7.26 -9.38 21.45
N MET A 161 -6.96 -9.53 20.16
CA MET A 161 -7.05 -8.45 19.17
C MET A 161 -8.43 -8.43 18.54
N SER A 162 -9.03 -7.23 18.42
CA SER A 162 -10.31 -7.02 17.74
C SER A 162 -10.14 -7.14 16.23
N GLU A 163 -11.02 -7.90 15.58
CA GLU A 163 -11.11 -8.03 14.12
C GLU A 163 -12.04 -6.97 13.50
N GLN A 164 -12.42 -5.92 14.25
CA GLN A 164 -13.16 -4.79 13.70
C GLN A 164 -12.36 -4.07 12.60
N SER A 165 -13.08 -3.48 11.64
CA SER A 165 -12.51 -2.66 10.57
C SER A 165 -11.85 -1.40 11.15
N PRO A 166 -10.53 -1.22 11.01
CA PRO A 166 -9.81 -0.13 11.67
C PRO A 166 -9.99 1.21 10.93
N HIS A 167 -9.95 2.31 11.69
CA HIS A 167 -9.67 3.62 11.12
C HIS A 167 -8.20 3.70 10.70
N LEU A 168 -7.94 4.29 9.54
CA LEU A 168 -6.60 4.44 8.99
C LEU A 168 -6.15 5.89 9.09
N ILE A 169 -4.91 6.10 9.53
CA ILE A 169 -4.26 7.40 9.55
C ILE A 169 -3.00 7.30 8.69
N PHE A 170 -2.93 8.13 7.65
CA PHE A 170 -1.73 8.29 6.82
C PHE A 170 -1.13 9.66 7.09
N HIS A 171 0.08 9.68 7.64
CA HIS A 171 0.77 10.92 7.98
C HIS A 171 1.97 11.15 7.06
N ASN A 172 2.06 12.36 6.51
CA ASN A 172 3.16 12.84 5.68
C ASN A 172 3.40 12.05 4.37
N PHE A 173 2.34 11.81 3.60
CA PHE A 173 2.41 11.30 2.23
C PHE A 173 1.96 12.39 1.26
N LYS A 174 2.89 13.23 0.82
CA LYS A 174 2.57 14.44 0.04
C LYS A 174 2.84 14.26 -1.46
N THR A 175 3.85 13.48 -1.82
CA THR A 175 4.23 13.30 -3.23
C THR A 175 3.25 12.40 -3.97
N ARG A 176 3.29 12.43 -5.31
CA ARG A 176 2.49 11.52 -6.15
C ARG A 176 2.75 10.04 -5.85
N ILE A 177 4.02 9.67 -5.60
CA ILE A 177 4.39 8.29 -5.24
C ILE A 177 3.90 7.96 -3.83
N GLY A 178 3.96 8.94 -2.91
CA GLY A 178 3.39 8.81 -1.58
C GLY A 178 1.89 8.54 -1.61
N GLN A 179 1.13 9.34 -2.37
CA GLN A 179 -0.30 9.14 -2.59
C GLN A 179 -0.59 7.79 -3.26
N ARG A 180 0.24 7.35 -4.22
CA ARG A 180 0.14 6.03 -4.85
C ARG A 180 0.31 4.91 -3.83
N ALA A 181 1.30 5.00 -2.94
CA ALA A 181 1.51 4.03 -1.87
C ALA A 181 0.35 4.02 -0.87
N VAL A 182 -0.20 5.20 -0.53
CA VAL A 182 -1.40 5.34 0.31
C VAL A 182 -2.59 4.64 -0.35
N ASN A 183 -2.81 4.83 -1.66
CA ASN A 183 -3.89 4.16 -2.37
C ASN A 183 -3.76 2.63 -2.30
N ILE A 184 -2.56 2.08 -2.53
CA ILE A 184 -2.32 0.63 -2.44
C ILE A 184 -2.61 0.12 -1.02
N LEU A 185 -2.10 0.80 0.02
CA LEU A 185 -2.26 0.39 1.41
C LEU A 185 -3.69 0.57 1.94
N LYS A 186 -4.39 1.65 1.52
CA LYS A 186 -5.75 1.98 1.94
C LYS A 186 -6.74 0.91 1.49
N HIS A 187 -6.63 0.43 0.25
CA HIS A 187 -7.57 -0.54 -0.32
C HIS A 187 -7.41 -1.97 0.22
N LEU A 188 -6.39 -2.24 1.04
CA LEU A 188 -6.29 -3.49 1.79
C LEU A 188 -7.31 -3.56 2.94
N PHE A 189 -7.87 -2.43 3.37
CA PHE A 189 -8.80 -2.41 4.51
C PHE A 189 -10.22 -2.15 4.05
N PRO A 190 -11.21 -2.84 4.65
CA PRO A 190 -12.61 -2.49 4.44
C PRO A 190 -12.91 -1.13 5.07
N LYS A 191 -13.96 -0.47 4.57
CA LYS A 191 -14.45 0.79 5.12
C LYS A 191 -14.78 0.63 6.62
N PRO A 192 -14.22 1.48 7.51
CA PRO A 192 -14.51 1.39 8.94
C PRO A 192 -15.95 1.81 9.25
N LYS A 193 -16.51 1.23 10.30
CA LYS A 193 -17.75 1.71 10.93
C LYS A 193 -17.41 2.88 11.86
N GLY A 194 -18.34 3.81 12.05
CA GLY A 194 -18.12 4.99 12.89
C GLY A 194 -17.86 4.70 14.38
N ASP A 195 -18.24 3.51 14.86
CA ASP A 195 -18.04 3.06 16.25
C ASP A 195 -16.77 2.21 16.43
N SER A 196 -15.91 2.11 15.40
CA SER A 196 -14.71 1.28 15.49
C SER A 196 -13.67 1.93 16.39
N LYS A 197 -13.32 1.29 17.50
CA LYS A 197 -12.30 1.79 18.45
C LYS A 197 -10.86 1.52 18.00
N ARG A 198 -10.69 0.90 16.84
CA ARG A 198 -9.42 0.39 16.35
C ARG A 198 -8.80 1.36 15.36
N VAL A 199 -7.53 1.72 15.55
CA VAL A 199 -6.80 2.68 14.71
C VAL A 199 -5.46 2.10 14.27
N ILE A 200 -5.19 2.19 12.97
CA ILE A 200 -3.89 1.85 12.38
C ILE A 200 -3.27 3.12 11.84
N THR A 201 -2.03 3.38 12.23
CA THR A 201 -1.26 4.54 11.79
C THR A 201 -0.13 4.11 10.86
N PHE A 202 -0.03 4.78 9.73
CA PHE A 202 1.10 4.76 8.81
C PHE A 202 1.73 6.16 8.85
N ALA A 203 2.81 6.30 9.60
CA ALA A 203 3.48 7.57 9.78
C ALA A 203 4.81 7.59 9.03
N ASN A 204 4.91 8.43 8.01
CA ASN A 204 6.13 8.55 7.22
C ASN A 204 7.12 9.56 7.84
N HIS A 205 8.36 9.11 8.00
CA HIS A 205 9.51 9.94 8.38
C HIS A 205 10.74 9.46 7.62
N ASP A 206 11.35 10.34 6.84
CA ASP A 206 12.55 10.05 6.02
C ASP A 206 12.39 8.81 5.12
N ASP A 207 11.24 8.70 4.44
CA ASP A 207 10.82 7.55 3.60
C ASP A 207 10.67 6.21 4.34
N PHE A 208 10.79 6.19 5.66
CA PHE A 208 10.42 5.06 6.50
C PHE A 208 8.99 5.26 7.01
N VAL A 209 8.10 4.38 6.60
CA VAL A 209 6.71 4.34 7.04
C VAL A 209 6.62 3.51 8.31
N SER A 210 6.52 4.18 9.44
CA SER A 210 6.28 3.53 10.73
C SER A 210 4.84 3.04 10.80
N PHE A 211 4.69 1.73 10.99
CA PHE A 211 3.40 1.09 11.24
C PHE A 211 3.17 0.95 12.74
N ARG A 212 2.03 1.44 13.23
CA ARG A 212 1.56 1.15 14.58
C ARG A 212 0.07 0.82 14.58
N HIS A 213 -0.33 0.03 15.56
CA HIS A 213 -1.69 -0.45 15.69
C HIS A 213 -2.18 -0.29 17.13
N HIS A 214 -3.13 0.62 17.29
CA HIS A 214 -3.66 1.03 18.58
C HIS A 214 -5.18 0.78 18.67
N LEU A 215 -5.64 0.59 19.89
CA LEU A 215 -7.03 0.77 20.27
C LEU A 215 -7.12 2.08 21.05
N TYR A 216 -8.06 2.93 20.69
CA TYR A 216 -8.33 4.11 21.49
C TYR A 216 -9.49 3.85 22.44
N LYS A 217 -9.39 4.42 23.63
CA LYS A 217 -10.46 4.48 24.62
C LYS A 217 -10.58 5.91 25.10
N TYR A 218 -11.81 6.31 25.40
CA TYR A 218 -12.08 7.57 26.08
C TYR A 218 -12.35 7.25 27.54
N GLU A 219 -11.45 7.65 28.42
CA GLU A 219 -11.66 7.63 29.87
C GLU A 219 -11.71 9.08 30.35
N ASN A 220 -12.76 9.47 31.08
CA ASN A 220 -12.92 10.83 31.62
C ASN A 220 -12.78 11.97 30.59
N LYS A 221 -13.15 11.74 29.32
CA LYS A 221 -12.97 12.64 28.16
C LYS A 221 -11.52 12.81 27.68
N GLU A 222 -10.57 12.09 28.26
CA GLU A 222 -9.20 11.97 27.77
C GLU A 222 -9.06 10.77 26.83
N LEU A 223 -8.22 10.90 25.80
CA LEU A 223 -7.98 9.86 24.81
C LEU A 223 -6.78 9.01 25.25
N GLU A 224 -7.03 7.77 25.62
CA GLU A 224 -5.99 6.79 25.92
C GLU A 224 -5.78 5.86 24.74
N LEU A 225 -4.51 5.63 24.38
CA LEU A 225 -4.11 4.72 23.30
C LEU A 225 -3.43 3.48 23.88
N ILE A 226 -3.98 2.32 23.58
CA ILE A 226 -3.42 1.02 23.96
C ILE A 226 -2.87 0.35 22.73
N GLU A 227 -1.60 -0.02 22.75
CA GLU A 227 -0.97 -0.73 21.63
C GLU A 227 -1.29 -2.23 21.67
N ILE A 228 -1.68 -2.79 20.52
CA ILE A 228 -2.13 -4.19 20.42
C ILE A 228 -1.34 -4.98 19.36
N GLY A 229 -0.98 -4.33 18.25
CA GLY A 229 -0.36 -5.00 17.11
C GLY A 229 1.16 -5.00 17.12
N PRO A 230 1.79 -5.66 16.14
CA PRO A 230 3.24 -5.59 15.95
C PRO A 230 3.68 -4.18 15.55
N ARG A 231 4.94 -3.88 15.87
CA ARG A 231 5.64 -2.66 15.44
C ARG A 231 6.58 -3.02 14.31
N PHE A 232 6.58 -2.25 13.24
CA PHE A 232 7.61 -2.34 12.22
C PHE A 232 7.66 -1.04 11.42
N GLN A 233 8.72 -0.90 10.63
CA GLN A 233 8.89 0.15 9.65
C GLN A 233 8.87 -0.48 8.27
N LEU A 234 8.19 0.18 7.34
CA LEU A 234 8.15 -0.20 5.93
C LEU A 234 8.97 0.80 5.12
N LYS A 235 9.79 0.31 4.22
CA LYS A 235 10.48 1.12 3.22
C LYS A 235 10.08 0.65 1.84
N LEU A 236 9.38 1.50 1.09
CA LEU A 236 9.02 1.22 -0.29
C LEU A 236 10.28 1.24 -1.14
N TYR A 237 10.53 0.19 -1.93
CA TYR A 237 11.66 0.16 -2.86
C TYR A 237 11.26 -0.02 -4.31
N GLN A 238 10.06 -0.53 -4.60
CA GLN A 238 9.63 -0.74 -5.97
C GLN A 238 8.10 -0.77 -6.09
N ILE A 239 7.58 -0.17 -7.17
CA ILE A 239 6.20 -0.31 -7.64
C ILE A 239 6.24 -0.75 -9.11
N LYS A 240 5.57 -1.85 -9.41
CA LYS A 240 5.41 -2.38 -10.78
C LYS A 240 3.95 -2.41 -11.20
N LEU A 241 3.68 -2.12 -12.48
CA LEU A 241 2.35 -2.13 -13.09
C LEU A 241 1.98 -3.53 -13.60
N GLY A 242 1.95 -4.49 -12.70
CA GLY A 242 1.53 -5.85 -13.01
C GLY A 242 1.58 -6.78 -11.80
N ILE A 243 0.96 -7.94 -11.96
CA ILE A 243 0.86 -8.98 -10.93
C ILE A 243 2.16 -9.76 -10.73
N LEU A 244 2.21 -10.54 -9.65
CA LEU A 244 3.37 -11.33 -9.24
C LEU A 244 3.90 -12.34 -10.29
N ASP A 245 3.04 -12.89 -11.16
CA ASP A 245 3.47 -13.84 -12.20
C ASP A 245 4.24 -13.12 -13.33
N GLU A 246 3.84 -11.90 -13.66
CA GLU A 246 4.32 -11.15 -14.82
C GLU A 246 5.32 -10.05 -14.46
N ILE A 247 5.90 -10.11 -13.26
CA ILE A 247 6.84 -9.10 -12.73
C ILE A 247 7.97 -8.78 -13.71
N GLN A 248 8.51 -9.79 -14.40
CA GLN A 248 9.66 -9.60 -15.30
C GLN A 248 9.30 -8.81 -16.55
N ALA A 249 8.06 -8.96 -17.04
CA ALA A 249 7.57 -8.31 -18.24
C ALA A 249 6.80 -7.01 -17.96
N SER A 250 6.46 -6.73 -16.70
CA SER A 250 5.70 -5.55 -16.33
C SER A 250 6.56 -4.30 -16.20
N ASP A 251 5.98 -3.18 -16.63
CA ASP A 251 6.60 -1.88 -16.53
C ASP A 251 6.80 -1.47 -15.07
N THR A 252 7.96 -0.88 -14.77
CA THR A 252 8.25 -0.30 -13.47
C THR A 252 7.69 1.12 -13.41
N GLU A 253 6.74 1.35 -12.50
CA GLU A 253 6.24 2.71 -12.22
C GLU A 253 7.29 3.51 -11.46
N TRP A 254 7.87 2.90 -10.43
CA TRP A 254 8.90 3.53 -9.61
C TRP A 254 9.84 2.48 -9.00
N VAL A 255 11.12 2.83 -8.87
CA VAL A 255 12.15 1.98 -8.24
C VAL A 255 13.12 2.86 -7.47
N LEU A 256 13.46 2.45 -6.25
CA LEU A 256 14.51 3.04 -5.45
C LEU A 256 15.87 2.75 -6.08
N ARG A 257 16.63 3.81 -6.36
CA ARG A 257 17.97 3.73 -6.93
C ARG A 257 19.01 4.20 -5.90
N PRO A 258 19.53 3.29 -5.05
CA PRO A 258 20.42 3.68 -3.95
C PRO A 258 21.78 4.18 -4.44
N TYR A 259 22.28 3.66 -5.56
CA TYR A 259 23.63 3.96 -6.08
C TYR A 259 23.72 5.26 -6.93
N MET A 260 22.77 6.18 -6.79
CA MET A 260 22.85 7.51 -7.41
C MET A 260 23.37 8.53 -6.40
N ASN A 261 24.23 9.47 -6.82
CA ASN A 261 24.83 10.46 -5.91
C ASN A 261 23.79 11.31 -5.15
N THR A 262 22.62 11.53 -5.73
CA THR A 262 21.52 12.31 -5.11
C THR A 262 20.54 11.45 -4.32
N SER A 263 20.70 10.12 -4.27
CA SER A 263 19.74 9.20 -3.66
C SER A 263 19.51 9.47 -2.18
N ILE A 264 20.57 9.83 -1.43
CA ILE A 264 20.51 10.11 0.00
C ILE A 264 19.70 11.38 0.29
N LYS A 265 19.72 12.35 -0.62
CA LYS A 265 19.04 13.64 -0.46
C LYS A 265 17.61 13.61 -1.00
N ASN A 266 17.31 12.69 -1.91
CA ASN A 266 16.05 12.68 -2.62
C ASN A 266 15.01 11.84 -1.86
N ARG A 267 14.06 12.53 -1.23
CA ARG A 267 12.95 11.90 -0.54
C ARG A 267 11.79 11.64 -1.48
N VAL A 268 11.21 10.46 -1.34
CA VAL A 268 10.27 9.88 -2.30
C VAL A 268 8.83 10.10 -1.86
N LEU A 269 8.51 9.86 -0.59
CA LEU A 269 7.14 9.88 -0.06
C LEU A 269 6.72 11.28 0.40
N SER A 270 7.67 12.07 0.89
CA SER A 270 7.47 13.47 1.32
C SER A 270 8.76 14.27 1.17
N LEU A 271 8.66 15.54 0.77
CA LEU A 271 9.82 16.43 0.72
C LEU A 271 10.25 16.90 2.12
N GLU A 272 9.31 16.92 3.07
CA GLU A 272 9.51 17.38 4.44
C GLU A 272 9.64 16.20 5.42
N ASN A 273 10.29 16.47 6.56
CA ASN A 273 10.28 15.56 7.71
C ASN A 273 8.86 15.46 8.28
N GLY A 274 8.51 14.28 8.80
CA GLY A 274 7.21 14.09 9.44
C GLY A 274 7.11 14.79 10.79
N TRP A 275 8.18 14.74 11.58
CA TRP A 275 8.27 15.39 12.88
C TRP A 275 9.74 15.63 13.19
N ASP A 276 10.01 16.63 14.03
CA ASP A 276 11.36 16.91 14.51
C ASP A 276 11.67 15.97 15.68
N GLN A 277 12.71 15.16 15.55
CA GLN A 277 13.17 14.29 16.64
C GLN A 277 13.82 15.09 17.79
N ASN A 278 14.12 16.37 17.55
CA ASN A 278 14.85 17.25 18.48
C ASN A 278 13.93 18.24 19.23
N GLY A 279 12.61 18.05 19.20
CA GLY A 279 11.64 18.92 19.86
C GLY A 279 11.19 18.40 21.22
N SER A 280 11.82 18.94 22.28
CA SER A 280 11.48 18.87 23.73
C SER A 280 11.54 17.51 24.43
#